data_AF-A0A944RMS2-F1
#
_entry.id   AF-A0A944RMS2-F1
#
_cell.length_a   1.000
_cell.length_b   1.000
_cell.length_c   1.000
_cell.angle_alpha   90.00
_cell.angle_beta   90.00
_cell.angle_gamma   90.00
#
_symmetry.space_group_name_H-M   'P 1'
#
loop_
_entity.id
_entity.type
_entity.pdbx_description
1 polymer ?
#
loop_
_entity_poly.entity_id
_entity_poly.type
_entity_poly.pdbx_seq_one_letter_code
_entity_poly.pdbx_strand_id
1 'polypeptide(L)'
;MQVETLTDQGIESFAASPLQRFDVWEAGTGFGVRVTSKSKTFVLMARIDGKQKRIAIGRYPEMPLIEARARANQVNRRQRNRVQGDPGLREPPAKPYCPP
;
A
#
# COMPACT_ATOMS: atom_id res chain seq x y z
N MET A 1 13.75 -3.48 -0.91
CA MET A 1 12.40 -3.39 -0.30
C MET A 1 12.56 -3.84 1.13
N GLN A 2 12.24 -3.00 2.12
CA GLN A 2 12.34 -3.37 3.53
C GLN A 2 11.13 -4.22 3.90
N VAL A 3 11.38 -5.44 4.36
CA VAL A 3 10.37 -6.39 4.83
C VAL A 3 10.66 -6.61 6.31
N GLU A 4 9.80 -6.08 7.18
CA GLU A 4 10.00 -6.11 8.63
C GLU A 4 8.71 -6.53 9.34
N THR A 5 8.85 -7.05 10.55
CA THR A 5 7.70 -7.29 11.42
C THR A 5 7.18 -5.95 11.92
N LEU A 6 6.01 -5.55 11.44
CA LEU A 6 5.39 -4.30 11.88
C LEU A 6 4.89 -4.44 13.32
N THR A 7 5.41 -3.60 14.22
CA THR A 7 4.93 -3.40 15.58
C THR A 7 4.60 -1.92 15.76
N ASP A 8 3.71 -1.56 16.69
CA ASP A 8 3.37 -0.14 16.91
C ASP A 8 4.62 0.69 17.24
N GLN A 9 5.50 0.17 18.09
CA GLN A 9 6.79 0.81 18.42
C GLN A 9 7.71 0.94 17.20
N GLY A 10 7.81 -0.10 16.36
CA GLY A 10 8.59 -0.03 15.12
C GLY A 10 8.03 1.02 14.17
N ILE A 11 6.70 1.06 14.00
CA ILE A 11 6.03 2.06 13.16
C ILE A 11 6.29 3.46 13.67
N GLU A 12 6.20 3.69 14.98
CA GLU A 12 6.47 4.97 15.61
C GLU A 12 7.90 5.45 15.33
N SER A 13 8.88 4.56 15.48
CA SER A 13 10.31 4.87 15.27
C SER A 13 10.69 5.27 13.84
N PHE A 14 9.89 4.91 12.83
CA PHE A 14 10.23 5.20 11.44
C PHE A 14 10.20 6.71 11.12
N ALA A 15 11.35 7.38 11.14
CA ALA A 15 11.46 8.76 10.68
C ALA A 15 11.80 8.81 9.19
N ALA A 16 11.07 9.61 8.41
CA ALA A 16 11.43 9.91 7.02
C ALA A 16 11.95 11.35 6.91
N SER A 17 13.06 11.52 6.21
CA SER A 17 13.57 12.84 5.83
C SER A 17 12.51 13.62 5.03
N PRO A 18 12.48 14.97 5.09
CA PRO A 18 11.49 15.81 4.39
C PRO A 18 11.25 15.48 2.91
N LEU A 19 12.32 15.06 2.21
CA LEU A 19 12.34 14.75 0.78
C LEU A 19 12.14 13.26 0.49
N GLN A 20 12.18 12.39 1.50
CA GLN A 20 12.14 10.95 1.32
C GLN A 20 10.79 10.38 1.73
N ARG A 21 10.38 9.35 0.98
CA ARG A 21 9.21 8.53 1.30
C ARG A 21 9.61 7.09 1.08
N PHE A 22 9.31 6.23 2.05
CA PHE A 22 9.58 4.81 1.92
C PHE A 22 8.35 4.01 2.35
N ASP A 23 8.26 2.80 1.79
CA ASP A 23 7.21 1.85 2.12
C ASP A 23 7.88 0.67 2.84
N VAL A 24 7.43 0.39 4.07
CA VAL A 24 7.82 -0.79 4.84
C VAL A 24 6.72 -1.82 4.70
N TRP A 25 7.07 -3.02 4.24
CA TRP A 25 6.09 -4.08 3.99
C TRP A 25 6.20 -5.18 5.02
N GLU A 26 5.07 -5.78 5.34
CA GLU A 26 4.99 -7.01 6.13
C GLU A 26 5.07 -8.21 5.18
N ALA A 27 5.88 -9.21 5.56
CA ALA A 27 6.13 -10.38 4.73
C ALA A 27 4.82 -11.16 4.45
N GLY A 28 4.58 -11.52 3.19
CA GLY A 28 3.51 -12.45 2.80
C GLY A 28 2.07 -11.91 2.85
N THR A 29 1.83 -10.73 3.44
CA THR A 29 0.48 -10.17 3.56
C THR A 29 0.15 -9.14 2.48
N GLY A 30 1.18 -8.48 1.92
CA GLY A 30 1.01 -7.33 1.04
C GLY A 30 0.56 -6.06 1.79
N PHE A 31 0.50 -6.12 3.12
CA PHE A 31 0.23 -4.98 4.00
C PHE A 31 1.53 -4.26 4.33
N GLY A 32 1.46 -2.94 4.51
CA GLY A 32 2.64 -2.13 4.81
C GLY A 32 2.28 -0.77 5.35
N VAL A 33 3.32 0.00 5.69
CA VAL A 33 3.22 1.40 6.09
C VAL A 33 4.02 2.25 5.13
N ARG A 34 3.36 3.23 4.55
CA ARG A 34 4.00 4.31 3.83
C ARG A 34 4.37 5.41 4.81
N VAL A 35 5.67 5.62 4.97
CA VAL A 35 6.22 6.65 5.84
C VAL A 35 6.62 7.85 4.98
N THR A 36 6.06 9.00 5.33
CA THR A 36 6.45 10.30 4.80
C THR A 36 6.91 11.19 5.95
N SER A 37 7.53 12.32 5.64
CA SER A 37 7.97 13.28 6.65
C SER A 37 6.83 13.85 7.51
N LYS A 38 5.58 13.80 7.03
CA LYS A 38 4.41 14.37 7.72
C LYS A 38 3.48 13.33 8.31
N SER A 39 3.41 12.15 7.70
CA SER A 39 2.42 11.15 8.08
C SER A 39 2.85 9.73 7.75
N LYS A 40 2.28 8.80 8.51
CA LYS A 40 2.40 7.35 8.32
C LYS A 40 1.04 6.81 7.93
N THR A 41 0.97 6.14 6.78
CA THR A 41 -0.29 5.64 6.22
C THR A 41 -0.19 4.15 6.00
N PHE A 42 -1.13 3.39 6.55
CA PHE A 42 -1.29 1.97 6.27
C PHE A 42 -1.74 1.76 4.84
N VAL A 43 -1.04 0.89 4.13
CA VAL A 43 -1.25 0.58 2.72
C VAL A 43 -1.33 -0.92 2.50
N LEU A 44 -2.15 -1.33 1.54
CA LEU A 44 -2.28 -2.71 1.10
C LEU A 44 -2.03 -2.79 -0.40
N MET A 45 -1.12 -3.66 -0.82
CA MET A 45 -0.96 -4.06 -2.23
C MET A 45 -1.94 -5.19 -2.52
N ALA A 46 -3.03 -4.86 -3.22
CA ALA A 46 -4.03 -5.81 -3.68
C ALA A 46 -4.05 -5.87 -5.21
N ARG A 47 -4.59 -6.96 -5.76
CA ARG A 47 -4.91 -7.03 -7.19
C ARG A 47 -6.36 -6.63 -7.40
N ILE A 48 -6.58 -5.62 -8.23
CA ILE A 48 -7.90 -5.12 -8.63
C ILE A 48 -7.92 -5.11 -10.16
N ASP A 49 -8.86 -5.83 -10.76
CA ASP A 49 -9.00 -5.97 -12.22
C ASP A 49 -7.71 -6.47 -12.90
N GLY A 50 -7.09 -7.50 -12.33
CA GLY A 50 -5.81 -8.05 -12.81
C GLY A 50 -4.59 -7.14 -12.58
N LYS A 51 -4.78 -5.94 -12.03
CA LYS A 51 -3.69 -4.98 -11.79
C LYS A 51 -3.33 -4.89 -10.32
N GLN A 52 -2.04 -4.89 -10.04
CA GLN A 52 -1.54 -4.60 -8.70
C GLN A 52 -1.75 -3.11 -8.41
N LYS A 53 -2.62 -2.82 -7.43
CA LYS A 53 -2.93 -1.46 -6.99
C LYS A 53 -2.68 -1.34 -5.49
N ARG A 54 -2.26 -0.14 -5.09
CA ARG A 54 -2.10 0.23 -3.70
C ARG A 54 -3.40 0.82 -3.16
N ILE A 55 -3.87 0.30 -2.05
CA ILE A 55 -5.06 0.78 -1.34
C ILE A 55 -4.61 1.38 -0.02
N ALA A 56 -5.05 2.61 0.29
CA ALA A 56 -4.87 3.20 1.61
C ALA A 56 -5.91 2.62 2.58
N ILE A 57 -5.47 2.13 3.74
CA ILE A 57 -6.32 1.51 4.75
C ILE A 57 -6.67 2.51 5.86
N GLY A 58 -5.68 3.26 6.33
CA GLY A 58 -5.84 4.21 7.44
C GLY A 58 -4.54 4.96 7.74
N ARG A 59 -4.58 5.93 8.65
CA ARG A 59 -3.42 6.69 9.10
C ARG A 59 -3.03 6.27 10.51
N TYR A 60 -1.74 6.26 10.80
CA TYR A 60 -1.22 6.09 12.15
C TYR A 60 -0.95 7.46 12.77
N PRO A 61 -1.27 7.72 14.06
CA PRO A 61 -1.83 6.80 15.06
C PRO A 61 -3.37 6.79 15.13
N GLU A 62 -4.07 7.49 14.24
CA GLU A 62 -5.56 7.56 14.22
C GLU A 62 -6.22 6.17 14.17
N MET A 63 -5.58 5.22 13.49
CA MET A 63 -5.97 3.81 13.44
C MET A 63 -4.87 2.94 14.05
N PRO A 64 -5.17 2.07 15.02
CA PRO A 64 -4.20 1.15 15.60
C PRO A 64 -3.81 0.05 14.60
N LEU A 65 -2.59 -0.48 14.73
CA LEU A 65 -2.04 -1.50 13.83
C LEU A 65 -2.94 -2.74 13.70
N ILE A 66 -3.51 -3.21 14.81
CA ILE A 66 -4.40 -4.38 14.85
C ILE A 66 -5.62 -4.16 13.97
N GLU A 67 -6.27 -2.99 14.07
CA GLU A 67 -7.43 -2.65 13.27
C GLU A 67 -7.05 -2.49 11.78
N ALA A 68 -5.92 -1.83 11.50
CA ALA A 68 -5.41 -1.68 10.15
C ALA A 68 -5.15 -3.04 9.47
N ARG A 69 -4.56 -4.01 10.19
CA ARG A 69 -4.36 -5.38 9.71
C ARG A 69 -5.69 -6.10 9.46
N ALA A 70 -6.63 -6.02 10.39
CA ALA A 70 -7.94 -6.64 10.24
C ALA A 70 -8.67 -6.09 8.99
N ARG A 71 -8.64 -4.77 8.80
CA ARG A 71 -9.24 -4.10 7.64
C ARG A 71 -8.51 -4.46 6.34
N ALA A 72 -7.18 -4.51 6.36
CA ALA A 72 -6.39 -4.94 5.20
C ALA A 72 -6.72 -6.38 4.78
N ASN A 73 -6.83 -7.31 5.73
CA ASN A 73 -7.22 -8.70 5.46
C ASN A 73 -8.65 -8.79 4.90
N GLN A 74 -9.58 -8.02 5.47
CA GLN A 74 -10.96 -7.97 4.97
C GLN A 74 -11.02 -7.44 3.54
N VAL A 75 -10.30 -6.35 3.25
CA VAL A 75 -10.23 -5.77 1.91
C VAL A 75 -9.59 -6.75 0.94
N ASN A 76 -8.44 -7.34 1.27
CA ASN A 76 -7.73 -8.31 0.42
C ASN A 76 -8.62 -9.50 0.07
N ARG A 77 -9.33 -10.06 1.06
CA ARG A 77 -10.30 -11.16 0.85
C ARG A 77 -11.43 -10.75 -0.11
N ARG A 78 -11.98 -9.55 0.04
CA ARG A 78 -13.03 -9.03 -0.85
C ARG A 78 -12.53 -8.83 -2.28
N GLN A 79 -11.32 -8.31 -2.46
CA GLN A 79 -10.74 -8.07 -3.79
C GLN A 79 -10.40 -9.38 -4.51
N ARG A 80 -9.86 -10.37 -3.79
CA ARG A 80 -9.61 -11.73 -4.36
C ARG A 80 -10.89 -12.38 -4.88
N ASN A 81 -12.00 -12.20 -4.19
CA ASN A 81 -13.28 -12.78 -4.58
C ASN A 81 -14.00 -12.02 -5.72
N ARG A 82 -13.52 -10.82 -6.11
CA ARG A 82 -14.09 -10.02 -7.21
C ARG A 82 -13.47 -10.32 -8.58
N VAL A 83 -12.56 -11.30 -8.68
CA VAL A 83 -11.91 -11.66 -9.95
C VAL A 83 -12.92 -12.38 -10.87
N GLN A 84 -13.71 -11.59 -11.59
CA GLN A 84 -14.38 -11.97 -12.84
C GLN A 84 -14.26 -10.77 -13.77
N GLY A 85 -13.35 -10.86 -14.76
CA GLY A 85 -13.14 -9.81 -15.77
C GLY A 85 -11.73 -9.87 -16.35
N ASP A 86 -11.62 -10.56 -17.48
CA ASP A 86 -10.44 -10.72 -18.33
C ASP A 86 -9.76 -9.36 -18.65
N PRO A 87 -8.45 -9.15 -18.36
CA PRO A 87 -7.78 -7.91 -18.67
C PRO A 87 -7.36 -7.90 -20.15
N GLY A 88 -8.34 -7.82 -21.04
CA GLY A 88 -8.11 -7.50 -22.45
C GLY A 88 -7.39 -6.15 -22.57
N LEU A 89 -6.16 -6.19 -23.10
CA LEU A 89 -5.40 -5.10 -23.72
C LEU A 89 -5.54 -3.72 -23.05
N ARG A 90 -4.63 -3.40 -22.12
CA ARG A 90 -4.35 -1.99 -21.80
C ARG A 90 -3.07 -1.56 -22.47
N GLU A 91 -3.24 -0.70 -23.45
CA GLU A 91 -2.18 0.05 -24.13
C GLU A 91 -1.25 0.72 -23.09
N PRO A 92 0.07 0.78 -23.36
CA PRO A 92 0.99 1.52 -22.51
C PRO A 92 0.58 3.00 -22.48
N PRO A 93 0.78 3.73 -21.36
CA PRO A 93 0.48 5.15 -21.33
C PRO A 93 1.34 5.86 -22.39
N ALA A 94 0.67 6.48 -23.38
CA ALA A 94 1.30 7.39 -24.31
C ALA A 94 2.05 8.45 -23.49
N LYS A 95 3.37 8.45 -23.58
CA LYS A 95 4.18 9.56 -23.06
C LYS A 95 3.65 10.83 -23.73
N PRO A 96 3.31 11.91 -23.02
CA PRO A 96 3.10 13.18 -23.69
C PRO A 96 4.46 13.60 -24.27
N TYR A 97 4.56 13.54 -25.59
CA TYR A 97 5.61 14.19 -26.35
C TYR A 97 5.60 15.68 -25.98
N CYS A 98 6.73 16.19 -25.50
CA CYS A 98 6.94 17.61 -25.34
C CYS A 98 7.91 18.05 -26.46
N PRO A 99 7.42 18.65 -27.56
CA PRO A 99 8.26 19.47 -28.44
C PRO A 99 8.48 20.85 -27.79
N PRO A 100 9.39 21.73 -28.28
CA PRO A 100 10.17 21.69 -29.54
C PRO A 100 11.67 21.43 -29.40
#